data_AF-A0A974Y8Z0-F1
#
_entry.id   AF-A0A974Y8Z0-F1
#
_cell.length_a   1.000
_cell.length_b   1.000
_cell.length_c   1.000
_cell.angle_alpha   90.00
_cell.angle_beta   90.00
_cell.angle_gamma   90.00
#
_symmetry.space_group_name_H-M   'P 1'
#
loop_
_entity.id
_entity.type
_entity.pdbx_description
1 polymer ?
#
loop_
_entity_poly.entity_id
_entity_poly.type
_entity_poly.pdbx_seq_one_letter_code
_entity_poly.pdbx_strand_id
1 'polypeptide(L)'
;MKKPIELTDDEFTKLAIAVAGLPFIRPTKWETDYLEDVMHTVLNFHIQEPVVINALNFFQLQVQKQHSINDHHQLKALLAKFPNDRDGNEAAALFLWSNRHWTRIELLRRLLDFFESIGVTDQPSLHTWIKTATFDADFKGKVKGLGIAVWEWLRIRCGIDSIKPDIWVINFAKRVVGKRISEKALVDTFGRISPLVGESLSTIDVTIWYYEKLAMATDDNPELRLIAWNMLKNELEAKLREEVLREFNWQLILDERQRLRFEQAGLMILPDRSLFGEAAPGTTSACIRQSSWEKGLQLEMLIQHETSLPLPLSQKLQQSLAEQHWEASNEPYFSASLDFQEDMKMTPAMTIAELSGWVSAMVEKALPGLSQCDTNSTTAIST
;
A
#
# COMPACT_ATOMS: atom_id res chain seq x y z
N MET A 1 -6.37 6.07 -39.82
CA MET A 1 -5.83 5.68 -38.50
C MET A 1 -5.89 6.90 -37.60
N LYS A 2 -6.55 6.84 -36.43
CA LYS A 2 -6.46 7.92 -35.44
C LYS A 2 -5.04 7.91 -34.87
N LYS A 3 -4.35 9.05 -34.88
CA LYS A 3 -3.06 9.20 -34.19
C LYS A 3 -3.25 8.79 -32.72
N PRO A 4 -2.26 8.14 -32.08
CA PRO A 4 -2.27 7.95 -30.64
C PRO A 4 -2.50 9.32 -29.99
N ILE A 5 -3.38 9.39 -29.00
CA ILE A 5 -3.54 10.61 -28.21
C ILE A 5 -2.26 10.74 -27.39
N GLU A 6 -1.29 11.48 -27.91
CA GLU A 6 -0.11 11.90 -27.17
C GLU A 6 -0.57 12.88 -26.09
N LEU A 7 0.05 12.77 -24.91
CA LEU A 7 -0.12 13.75 -23.86
C LEU A 7 0.40 15.11 -24.35
N THR A 8 -0.27 16.19 -23.99
CA THR A 8 0.32 17.52 -24.13
C THR A 8 1.51 17.67 -23.17
N ASP A 9 2.36 18.67 -23.37
CA ASP A 9 3.49 18.93 -22.46
C ASP A 9 3.03 19.16 -21.02
N ASP A 10 1.93 19.91 -20.82
CA ASP A 10 1.33 20.13 -19.50
C ASP A 10 0.85 18.82 -18.85
N GLU A 11 0.21 17.95 -19.63
CA GLU A 11 -0.26 16.64 -19.14
C GLU A 11 0.90 15.71 -18.79
N PHE A 12 1.96 15.70 -19.61
CA PHE A 12 3.19 14.96 -19.33
C PHE A 12 3.86 15.47 -18.05
N THR A 13 3.99 16.80 -17.90
CA THR A 13 4.57 17.42 -16.71
C THR A 13 3.76 17.11 -15.45
N LYS A 14 2.42 17.16 -15.50
CA LYS A 14 1.56 16.77 -14.38
C LYS A 14 1.80 15.32 -13.96
N LEU A 15 1.86 14.40 -14.92
CA LEU A 15 2.12 12.99 -14.63
C LEU A 15 3.52 12.78 -14.06
N ALA A 16 4.54 13.43 -14.61
CA ALA A 16 5.91 13.35 -14.10
C ALA A 16 6.04 13.86 -12.65
N ILE A 17 5.40 15.00 -12.33
CA ILE A 17 5.36 15.54 -10.96
C ILE A 17 4.65 14.59 -10.01
N ALA A 18 3.52 14.02 -10.44
CA ALA A 18 2.78 13.07 -9.60
C ALA A 18 3.61 11.82 -9.30
N VAL A 19 4.34 11.27 -10.29
CA VAL A 19 5.24 10.13 -10.10
C VAL A 19 6.40 10.51 -9.16
N ALA A 20 7.02 11.68 -9.33
CA ALA A 20 8.11 12.15 -8.48
C ALA A 20 7.69 12.31 -7.00
N GLY A 21 6.40 12.53 -6.75
CA GLY A 21 5.84 12.67 -5.40
C GLY A 21 5.48 11.34 -4.70
N LEU A 22 5.62 10.20 -5.39
CA LEU A 22 5.30 8.89 -4.84
C LEU A 22 6.37 8.42 -3.84
N PRO A 23 5.96 7.72 -2.76
CA PRO A 23 6.90 7.04 -1.86
C PRO A 23 7.35 5.71 -2.49
N PHE A 24 8.46 5.74 -3.22
CA PHE A 24 8.91 4.60 -4.02
C PHE A 24 9.14 3.32 -3.20
N ILE A 25 8.48 2.23 -3.63
CA ILE A 25 8.63 0.89 -3.08
C ILE A 25 9.64 0.12 -3.94
N ARG A 26 10.66 -0.45 -3.29
CA ARG A 26 11.66 -1.29 -3.96
C ARG A 26 11.06 -2.67 -4.23
N PRO A 27 10.98 -3.12 -5.50
CA PRO A 27 10.45 -4.44 -5.80
C PRO A 27 11.39 -5.52 -5.26
N THR A 28 10.83 -6.54 -4.62
CA THR A 28 11.56 -7.74 -4.24
C THR A 28 11.96 -8.51 -5.49
N LYS A 29 13.22 -8.90 -5.61
CA LYS A 29 13.67 -9.80 -6.67
C LYS A 29 13.12 -11.21 -6.39
N TRP A 30 12.56 -11.86 -7.42
CA TRP A 30 12.18 -13.26 -7.37
C TRP A 30 13.10 -14.12 -8.24
N GLU A 31 13.18 -15.41 -7.91
CA GLU A 31 13.82 -16.41 -8.76
C GLU A 31 12.95 -16.65 -10.01
N THR A 32 13.59 -16.85 -11.16
CA THR A 32 12.88 -17.10 -12.42
C THR A 32 12.83 -18.60 -12.70
N ASP A 33 11.62 -19.13 -12.90
CA ASP A 33 11.36 -20.49 -13.37
C ASP A 33 10.51 -20.45 -14.65
N TYR A 34 10.89 -21.24 -15.65
CA TYR A 34 10.31 -21.13 -16.98
C TYR A 34 8.82 -21.47 -16.99
N LEU A 35 8.46 -22.55 -16.30
CA LEU A 35 7.08 -23.01 -16.25
C LEU A 35 6.24 -22.03 -15.44
N GLU A 36 6.78 -21.54 -14.31
CA GLU A 36 6.13 -20.51 -13.50
C GLU A 36 5.88 -19.22 -14.30
N ASP A 37 6.87 -18.72 -15.03
CA ASP A 37 6.76 -17.49 -15.84
C ASP A 37 5.72 -17.65 -16.97
N VAL A 38 5.73 -18.80 -17.66
CA VAL A 38 4.74 -19.13 -18.69
C VAL A 38 3.32 -19.21 -18.11
N MET A 39 3.15 -19.86 -16.95
CA MET A 39 1.84 -19.96 -16.29
C MET A 39 1.35 -18.62 -15.75
N HIS A 40 2.22 -17.83 -15.12
CA HIS A 40 1.89 -16.46 -14.69
C HIS A 40 1.43 -15.59 -15.85
N THR A 41 2.04 -15.73 -17.03
CA THR A 41 1.70 -14.95 -18.22
C THR A 41 0.23 -15.13 -18.63
N VAL A 42 -0.31 -16.35 -18.51
CA VAL A 42 -1.69 -16.64 -18.88
C VAL A 42 -2.70 -16.47 -17.73
N LEU A 43 -2.27 -16.63 -16.48
CA LEU A 43 -3.12 -16.51 -15.31
C LEU A 43 -3.25 -15.06 -14.81
N ASN A 44 -2.19 -14.26 -14.85
CA ASN A 44 -2.10 -12.98 -14.14
C ASN A 44 -2.61 -11.78 -14.96
N PHE A 45 -3.85 -11.90 -15.46
CA PHE A 45 -4.63 -10.76 -15.96
C PHE A 45 -6.12 -11.06 -15.87
N HIS A 46 -6.93 -10.11 -15.39
CA HIS A 46 -8.38 -10.27 -15.14
C HIS A 46 -8.74 -11.44 -14.19
N ILE A 47 -7.82 -11.87 -13.33
CA ILE A 47 -8.06 -12.86 -12.26
C ILE A 47 -7.55 -12.25 -10.96
N GLN A 48 -8.25 -12.51 -9.86
CA GLN A 48 -7.82 -12.05 -8.54
C GLN A 48 -6.51 -12.74 -8.12
N GLU A 49 -5.59 -11.96 -7.57
CA GLU A 49 -4.25 -12.42 -7.16
C GLU A 49 -4.27 -13.67 -6.26
N PRO A 50 -5.13 -13.81 -5.23
CA PRO A 50 -5.19 -15.04 -4.43
C PRO A 50 -5.50 -16.29 -5.25
N VAL A 51 -6.32 -16.18 -6.30
CA VAL A 51 -6.65 -17.31 -7.18
C VAL A 51 -5.43 -17.71 -8.02
N VAL A 52 -4.67 -16.73 -8.50
CA VAL A 52 -3.41 -16.98 -9.25
C VAL A 52 -2.37 -17.65 -8.35
N ILE A 53 -2.17 -17.13 -7.14
CA ILE A 53 -1.22 -17.69 -6.17
C ILE A 53 -1.61 -19.12 -5.81
N ASN A 54 -2.87 -19.37 -5.49
CA ASN A 54 -3.34 -20.72 -5.16
C ASN A 54 -3.18 -21.71 -6.32
N ALA A 55 -3.45 -21.27 -7.55
CA ALA A 55 -3.27 -22.09 -8.75
C ALA A 55 -1.80 -22.50 -8.96
N LEU A 56 -0.87 -21.55 -8.81
CA LEU A 56 0.55 -21.80 -9.02
C LEU A 56 1.17 -22.60 -7.88
N ASN A 57 0.80 -22.32 -6.63
CA ASN A 57 1.19 -23.13 -5.49
C ASN A 57 0.69 -24.57 -5.64
N PHE A 58 -0.57 -24.76 -6.08
CA PHE A 58 -1.08 -26.10 -6.35
C PHE A 58 -0.29 -26.81 -7.44
N PHE A 59 0.01 -26.13 -8.55
CA PHE A 59 0.84 -26.68 -9.61
C PHE A 59 2.21 -27.11 -9.07
N GLN A 60 2.96 -26.21 -8.43
CA GLN A 60 4.31 -26.49 -7.95
C GLN A 60 4.36 -27.58 -6.87
N LEU A 61 3.43 -27.54 -5.92
CA LEU A 61 3.45 -28.44 -4.76
C LEU A 61 2.83 -29.81 -5.06
N GLN A 62 1.79 -29.87 -5.89
CA GLN A 62 1.03 -31.09 -6.14
C GLN A 62 1.34 -31.67 -7.52
N VAL A 63 1.35 -30.87 -8.58
CA VAL A 63 1.37 -31.41 -9.94
C VAL A 63 2.80 -31.59 -10.46
N GLN A 64 3.62 -30.55 -10.35
CA GLN A 64 4.95 -30.48 -10.94
C GLN A 64 5.84 -31.61 -10.43
N LYS A 65 5.88 -31.80 -9.10
CA LYS A 65 6.67 -32.86 -8.45
C LYS A 65 6.11 -34.26 -8.73
N GLN A 66 4.80 -34.46 -8.64
CA GLN A 66 4.19 -35.78 -8.82
C GLN A 66 4.29 -36.28 -10.28
N HIS A 67 4.26 -35.36 -11.25
CA HIS A 67 4.28 -35.69 -12.66
C HIS A 67 5.62 -35.39 -13.35
N SER A 68 6.63 -34.94 -12.60
CA SER A 68 7.98 -34.62 -13.09
C SER A 68 7.97 -33.67 -14.28
N ILE A 69 7.22 -32.56 -14.16
CA ILE A 69 7.07 -31.55 -15.22
C ILE A 69 8.08 -30.43 -14.97
N ASN A 70 9.18 -30.43 -15.70
CA ASN A 70 10.31 -29.53 -15.49
C ASN A 70 10.63 -28.67 -16.74
N ASP A 71 10.04 -28.98 -17.88
CA ASP A 71 10.31 -28.27 -19.14
C ASP A 71 9.06 -28.04 -20.01
N HIS A 72 9.24 -27.24 -21.05
CA HIS A 72 8.21 -26.90 -22.03
C HIS A 72 7.52 -28.13 -22.63
N HIS A 73 8.31 -29.10 -23.09
CA HIS A 73 7.80 -30.25 -23.83
C HIS A 73 7.00 -31.18 -22.92
N GLN A 74 7.42 -31.33 -21.67
CA GLN A 74 6.69 -32.09 -20.65
C GLN A 74 5.34 -31.44 -20.31
N LEU A 75 5.30 -30.11 -20.15
CA LEU A 75 4.03 -29.40 -19.93
C LEU A 75 3.10 -29.53 -21.15
N LYS A 76 3.62 -29.37 -22.36
CA LYS A 76 2.86 -29.53 -23.60
C LYS A 76 2.34 -30.97 -23.78
N ALA A 77 3.17 -31.97 -23.50
CA ALA A 77 2.79 -33.39 -23.54
C ALA A 77 1.74 -33.75 -22.48
N LEU A 78 1.81 -33.16 -21.28
CA LEU A 78 0.76 -33.30 -20.28
C LEU A 78 -0.57 -32.74 -20.82
N LEU A 79 -0.57 -31.50 -21.31
CA LEU A 79 -1.77 -30.86 -21.84
C LEU A 79 -2.37 -31.65 -23.01
N ALA A 80 -1.56 -32.32 -23.84
CA ALA A 80 -2.03 -33.16 -24.94
C ALA A 80 -2.88 -34.37 -24.49
N LYS A 81 -2.84 -34.77 -23.21
CA LYS A 81 -3.70 -35.83 -22.65
C LYS A 81 -5.16 -35.42 -22.52
N PHE A 82 -5.44 -34.12 -22.55
CA PHE A 82 -6.78 -33.55 -22.47
C PHE A 82 -7.22 -33.04 -23.85
N PRO A 83 -8.46 -33.30 -24.28
CA PRO A 83 -8.99 -32.74 -25.53
C PRO A 83 -8.83 -31.21 -25.59
N ASN A 84 -8.55 -30.69 -26.79
CA ASN A 84 -8.46 -29.25 -27.02
C ASN A 84 -9.84 -28.66 -27.36
N ASP A 85 -10.77 -28.81 -26.43
CA ASP A 85 -12.11 -28.23 -26.44
C ASP A 85 -12.40 -27.62 -25.06
N ARG A 86 -13.62 -27.10 -24.86
CA ARG A 86 -13.98 -26.45 -23.59
C ARG A 86 -13.87 -27.42 -22.40
N ASP A 87 -14.42 -28.62 -22.52
CA ASP A 87 -14.52 -29.57 -21.40
C ASP A 87 -13.15 -30.17 -21.07
N GLY A 88 -12.35 -30.49 -22.08
CA GLY A 88 -10.97 -30.92 -21.92
C GLY A 88 -10.07 -29.82 -21.33
N ASN A 89 -10.28 -28.56 -21.72
CA ASN A 89 -9.57 -27.43 -21.11
C ASN A 89 -10.04 -27.15 -19.66
N GLU A 90 -11.30 -27.40 -19.31
CA GLU A 90 -11.76 -27.34 -17.92
C GLU A 90 -11.14 -28.47 -17.07
N ALA A 91 -11.11 -29.69 -17.60
CA ALA A 91 -10.46 -30.83 -16.95
C ALA A 91 -8.95 -30.59 -16.75
N ALA A 92 -8.27 -30.02 -17.75
CA ALA A 92 -6.86 -29.63 -17.64
C ALA A 92 -6.64 -28.51 -16.61
N ALA A 93 -7.54 -27.53 -16.51
CA ALA A 93 -7.45 -26.47 -15.51
C ALA A 93 -7.64 -27.02 -14.08
N LEU A 94 -8.59 -27.95 -13.90
CA LEU A 94 -8.79 -28.63 -12.61
C LEU A 94 -7.55 -29.43 -12.23
N PHE A 95 -6.96 -30.13 -13.20
CA PHE A 95 -5.76 -30.92 -12.98
C PHE A 95 -4.53 -30.07 -12.65
N LEU A 96 -4.27 -29.00 -13.40
CA LEU A 96 -3.07 -28.17 -13.24
C LEU A 96 -3.16 -27.21 -12.06
N TRP A 97 -4.35 -26.65 -11.81
CA TRP A 97 -4.51 -25.45 -11.00
C TRP A 97 -5.64 -25.53 -9.96
N SER A 98 -6.33 -26.68 -9.85
CA SER A 98 -7.47 -26.85 -8.94
C SER A 98 -8.57 -25.78 -9.12
N ASN A 99 -8.79 -25.34 -10.36
CA ASN A 99 -9.82 -24.36 -10.71
C ASN A 99 -10.45 -24.67 -12.08
N ARG A 100 -11.43 -23.89 -12.50
CA ARG A 100 -12.19 -24.11 -13.76
C ARG A 100 -11.91 -23.06 -14.83
N HIS A 101 -10.74 -22.43 -14.81
CA HIS A 101 -10.37 -21.37 -15.75
C HIS A 101 -9.93 -21.94 -17.12
N TRP A 102 -10.83 -22.64 -17.82
CA TRP A 102 -10.55 -23.34 -19.08
C TRP A 102 -9.99 -22.42 -20.18
N THR A 103 -10.41 -21.16 -20.25
CA THR A 103 -9.89 -20.18 -21.22
C THR A 103 -8.40 -19.90 -21.02
N ARG A 104 -7.86 -20.12 -19.82
CA ARG A 104 -6.44 -19.95 -19.50
C ARG A 104 -5.61 -21.12 -19.97
N ILE A 105 -6.16 -22.33 -19.95
CA ILE A 105 -5.54 -23.48 -20.62
C ILE A 105 -5.50 -23.27 -22.12
N GLU A 106 -6.59 -22.77 -22.71
CA GLU A 106 -6.61 -22.47 -24.14
C GLU A 106 -5.52 -21.45 -24.53
N LEU A 107 -5.35 -20.40 -23.72
CA LEU A 107 -4.26 -19.44 -23.89
C LEU A 107 -2.87 -20.06 -23.66
N LEU A 108 -2.73 -20.92 -22.65
CA LEU A 108 -1.47 -21.62 -22.34
C LEU A 108 -1.02 -22.48 -23.53
N ARG A 109 -1.93 -23.26 -24.13
CA ARG A 109 -1.63 -24.08 -25.31
C ARG A 109 -1.10 -23.22 -26.46
N ARG A 110 -1.83 -22.14 -26.80
CA ARG A 110 -1.41 -21.23 -27.88
C ARG A 110 -0.09 -20.52 -27.59
N LEU A 111 0.16 -20.17 -26.32
CA LEU A 111 1.42 -19.54 -25.90
C LEU A 111 2.58 -20.51 -26.03
N LEU A 112 2.41 -21.77 -25.60
CA LEU A 112 3.41 -22.82 -25.76
C LEU A 112 3.70 -23.07 -27.25
N ASP A 113 2.66 -23.21 -28.08
CA ASP A 113 2.84 -23.40 -29.53
C ASP A 113 3.58 -22.22 -30.17
N PHE A 114 3.24 -20.99 -29.78
CA PHE A 114 3.94 -19.80 -30.25
C PHE A 114 5.41 -19.80 -29.81
N PHE A 115 5.69 -20.01 -28.52
CA PHE A 115 7.05 -20.03 -27.98
C PHE A 115 7.91 -21.12 -28.63
N GLU A 116 7.39 -22.34 -28.81
CA GLU A 116 8.09 -23.40 -29.53
C GLU A 116 8.40 -23.00 -30.98
N SER A 117 7.46 -22.34 -31.68
CA SER A 117 7.64 -21.90 -33.07
C SER A 117 8.77 -20.87 -33.27
N ILE A 118 9.17 -20.18 -32.20
CA ILE A 118 10.28 -19.21 -32.20
C ILE A 118 11.51 -19.72 -31.43
N GLY A 119 11.52 -21.00 -31.03
CA GLY A 119 12.65 -21.62 -30.33
C GLY A 119 12.77 -21.26 -28.85
N VAL A 120 11.69 -20.79 -28.21
CA VAL A 120 11.62 -20.50 -26.78
C VAL A 120 11.02 -21.70 -26.03
N THR A 121 11.87 -22.51 -25.39
CA THR A 121 11.46 -23.75 -24.70
C THR A 121 12.05 -23.91 -23.30
N ASP A 122 12.83 -22.93 -22.84
CA ASP A 122 13.46 -22.91 -21.51
C ASP A 122 13.71 -21.47 -21.03
N GLN A 123 14.18 -21.30 -19.79
CA GLN A 123 14.44 -19.96 -19.23
C GLN A 123 15.51 -19.19 -20.03
N PRO A 124 16.66 -19.78 -20.41
CA PRO A 124 17.68 -19.06 -21.18
C PRO A 124 17.17 -18.55 -22.53
N SER A 125 16.43 -19.36 -23.29
CA SER A 125 15.85 -18.96 -24.58
C SER A 125 14.79 -17.88 -24.40
N LEU A 126 13.94 -17.99 -23.38
CA LEU A 126 12.95 -16.95 -23.04
C LEU A 126 13.63 -15.62 -22.73
N HIS A 127 14.62 -15.63 -21.83
CA HIS A 127 15.40 -14.43 -21.48
C HIS A 127 16.17 -13.85 -22.66
N THR A 128 16.68 -14.68 -23.57
CA THR A 128 17.40 -14.22 -24.75
C THR A 128 16.46 -13.54 -25.74
N TRP A 129 15.33 -14.18 -26.03
CA TRP A 129 14.33 -13.64 -26.95
C TRP A 129 13.72 -12.34 -26.40
N ILE A 130 13.26 -12.33 -25.15
CA ILE A 130 12.54 -11.19 -24.57
C ILE A 130 13.37 -9.90 -24.47
N LYS A 131 14.72 -10.02 -24.43
CA LYS A 131 15.65 -8.87 -24.44
C LYS A 131 15.70 -8.14 -25.78
N THR A 132 15.43 -8.84 -26.87
CA THR A 132 15.57 -8.29 -28.24
C THR A 132 14.23 -8.11 -28.95
N ALA A 133 13.21 -8.86 -28.52
CA ALA A 133 11.88 -8.82 -29.08
C ALA A 133 11.12 -7.53 -28.72
N THR A 134 10.22 -7.13 -29.60
CA THR A 134 9.34 -5.97 -29.47
C THR A 134 7.87 -6.38 -29.51
N PHE A 135 7.00 -5.64 -28.82
CA PHE A 135 5.57 -5.96 -28.83
C PHE A 135 4.99 -5.98 -30.24
N ASP A 136 5.19 -4.92 -31.03
CA ASP A 136 4.53 -4.74 -32.32
C ASP A 136 4.97 -5.78 -33.38
N ALA A 137 6.25 -6.18 -33.42
CA ALA A 137 6.75 -7.13 -34.42
C ALA A 137 6.64 -8.59 -33.97
N ASP A 138 6.98 -8.86 -32.71
CA ASP A 138 7.29 -10.21 -32.25
C ASP A 138 6.18 -10.85 -31.43
N PHE A 139 5.25 -10.08 -30.86
CA PHE A 139 4.21 -10.62 -29.96
C PHE A 139 2.78 -10.28 -30.37
N LYS A 140 2.55 -9.07 -30.87
CA LYS A 140 1.22 -8.55 -31.18
C LYS A 140 0.50 -9.43 -32.20
N GLY A 141 -0.65 -9.96 -31.78
CA GLY A 141 -1.49 -10.82 -32.61
C GLY A 141 -0.96 -12.24 -32.82
N LYS A 142 0.22 -12.61 -32.26
CA LYS A 142 0.76 -13.97 -32.35
C LYS A 142 -0.02 -14.96 -31.48
N VAL A 143 -0.43 -14.51 -30.30
CA VAL A 143 -1.33 -15.26 -29.41
C VAL A 143 -2.61 -14.45 -29.20
N LYS A 144 -3.70 -14.85 -29.87
CA LYS A 144 -5.00 -14.17 -29.74
C LYS A 144 -5.44 -14.16 -28.28
N GLY A 145 -5.74 -12.97 -27.75
CA GLY A 145 -6.15 -12.76 -26.36
C GLY A 145 -5.03 -12.27 -25.43
N LEU A 146 -3.77 -12.25 -25.89
CA LEU A 146 -2.65 -11.66 -25.14
C LEU A 146 -2.28 -10.29 -25.73
N GLY A 147 -2.49 -9.25 -24.93
CA GLY A 147 -2.24 -7.85 -25.32
C GLY A 147 -0.95 -7.28 -24.73
N ILE A 148 -0.76 -5.96 -24.86
CA ILE A 148 0.46 -5.27 -24.39
C ILE A 148 0.65 -5.38 -22.87
N ALA A 149 -0.43 -5.37 -22.08
CA ALA A 149 -0.33 -5.58 -20.64
C ALA A 149 0.25 -6.96 -20.26
N VAL A 150 -0.04 -8.01 -21.04
CA VAL A 150 0.53 -9.34 -20.83
C VAL A 150 1.99 -9.38 -21.27
N TRP A 151 2.29 -8.74 -22.39
CA TRP A 151 3.67 -8.60 -22.89
C TRP A 151 4.58 -7.89 -21.88
N GLU A 152 4.16 -6.75 -21.34
CA GLU A 152 4.96 -6.03 -20.34
C GLU A 152 5.08 -6.81 -19.03
N TRP A 153 4.03 -7.55 -18.64
CA TRP A 153 4.12 -8.45 -17.50
C TRP A 153 5.17 -9.57 -17.70
N LEU A 154 5.22 -10.17 -18.88
CA LEU A 154 6.24 -11.16 -19.23
C LEU A 154 7.65 -10.56 -19.18
N ARG A 155 7.83 -9.33 -19.68
CA ARG A 155 9.11 -8.60 -19.60
C ARG A 155 9.54 -8.40 -18.15
N ILE A 156 8.65 -7.93 -17.28
CA ILE A 156 8.91 -7.75 -15.84
C ILE A 156 9.32 -9.09 -15.19
N ARG A 157 8.59 -10.18 -15.49
CA ARG A 157 8.91 -11.54 -14.99
C ARG A 157 10.30 -12.01 -15.42
N CYS A 158 10.72 -11.68 -16.63
CA CYS A 158 12.06 -11.96 -17.15
C CYS A 158 13.14 -10.96 -16.67
N GLY A 159 12.84 -10.12 -15.67
CA GLY A 159 13.77 -9.15 -15.11
C GLY A 159 14.09 -7.95 -16.00
N ILE A 160 13.29 -7.70 -17.04
CA ILE A 160 13.40 -6.49 -17.84
C ILE A 160 12.66 -5.36 -17.13
N ASP A 161 13.35 -4.24 -16.93
CA ASP A 161 12.76 -3.03 -16.35
C ASP A 161 11.64 -2.52 -17.26
N SER A 162 10.40 -2.70 -16.80
CA SER A 162 9.20 -2.28 -17.50
C SER A 162 8.06 -2.00 -16.52
N ILE A 163 6.95 -1.51 -17.06
CA ILE A 163 5.72 -1.18 -16.35
C ILE A 163 4.54 -1.85 -17.04
N LYS A 164 3.65 -2.48 -16.25
CA LYS A 164 2.46 -3.13 -16.75
C LYS A 164 1.34 -2.09 -16.83
N PRO A 165 0.77 -1.79 -18.02
CA PRO A 165 -0.36 -0.89 -18.15
C PRO A 165 -1.67 -1.56 -17.69
N ASP A 166 -1.73 -1.98 -16.42
CA ASP A 166 -2.91 -2.58 -15.81
C ASP A 166 -3.90 -1.52 -15.27
N ILE A 167 -4.96 -1.98 -14.61
CA ILE A 167 -6.01 -1.08 -14.13
C ILE A 167 -5.50 -0.02 -13.14
N TRP A 168 -4.47 -0.33 -12.35
CA TRP A 168 -3.92 0.57 -11.34
C TRP A 168 -3.10 1.65 -12.00
N VAL A 169 -2.20 1.28 -12.92
CA VAL A 169 -1.42 2.24 -13.71
C VAL A 169 -2.32 3.12 -14.58
N ILE A 170 -3.35 2.54 -15.19
CA ILE A 170 -4.36 3.28 -15.96
C ILE A 170 -5.12 4.27 -15.07
N ASN A 171 -5.56 3.86 -13.89
CA ASN A 171 -6.33 4.70 -12.96
C ASN A 171 -5.49 5.84 -12.39
N PHE A 172 -4.25 5.57 -11.99
CA PHE A 172 -3.30 6.59 -11.56
C PHE A 172 -3.14 7.67 -12.63
N ALA A 173 -2.81 7.28 -13.86
CA ALA A 173 -2.59 8.24 -14.93
C ALA A 173 -3.88 9.00 -15.30
N LYS A 174 -5.04 8.31 -15.29
CA LYS A 174 -6.34 8.95 -15.49
C LYS A 174 -6.67 9.96 -14.39
N ARG A 175 -6.38 9.66 -13.12
CA ARG A 175 -6.62 10.55 -11.98
C ARG A 175 -5.78 11.81 -12.09
N VAL A 176 -4.50 11.68 -12.47
CA VAL A 176 -3.58 12.80 -12.57
C VAL A 176 -3.85 13.68 -13.80
N VAL A 177 -4.12 13.07 -14.94
CA VAL A 177 -4.29 13.79 -16.22
C VAL A 177 -5.75 14.17 -16.50
N GLY A 178 -6.72 13.49 -15.89
CA GLY A 178 -8.15 13.71 -16.07
C GLY A 178 -8.76 12.96 -17.27
N LYS A 179 -7.98 12.17 -18.03
CA LYS A 179 -8.47 11.40 -19.18
C LYS A 179 -7.77 10.05 -19.28
N ARG A 180 -8.43 9.09 -19.95
CA ARG A 180 -7.83 7.77 -20.22
C ARG A 180 -6.75 7.88 -21.30
N ILE A 181 -5.59 7.30 -21.01
CA ILE A 181 -4.46 7.19 -21.95
C ILE A 181 -4.43 5.74 -22.47
N SER A 182 -4.07 5.54 -23.75
CA SER A 182 -3.92 4.19 -24.29
C SER A 182 -2.75 3.46 -23.64
N GLU A 183 -2.86 2.14 -23.47
CA GLU A 183 -1.82 1.30 -22.83
C GLU A 183 -0.41 1.50 -23.43
N LYS A 184 -0.29 1.56 -24.76
CA LYS A 184 0.99 1.83 -25.43
C LYS A 184 1.57 3.19 -25.05
N ALA A 185 0.75 4.24 -25.15
CA ALA A 185 1.18 5.59 -24.77
C ALA A 185 1.52 5.69 -23.27
N LEU A 186 0.87 4.91 -22.40
CA LEU A 186 1.25 4.82 -20.98
C LEU A 186 2.66 4.24 -20.83
N VAL A 187 2.93 3.08 -21.43
CA VAL A 187 4.26 2.44 -21.38
C VAL A 187 5.34 3.41 -21.90
N ASP A 188 5.11 4.04 -23.06
CA ASP A 188 6.05 5.00 -23.65
C ASP A 188 6.26 6.24 -22.75
N THR A 189 5.17 6.74 -22.14
CA THR A 189 5.21 7.92 -21.26
C THR A 189 5.98 7.63 -19.97
N PHE A 190 5.68 6.52 -19.30
CA PHE A 190 6.41 6.13 -18.10
C PHE A 190 7.88 5.83 -18.40
N GLY A 191 8.18 5.24 -19.57
CA GLY A 191 9.56 5.07 -20.06
C GLY A 191 10.33 6.40 -20.17
N ARG A 192 9.65 7.50 -20.50
CA ARG A 192 10.22 8.85 -20.50
C ARG A 192 10.29 9.49 -19.10
N ILE A 193 9.36 9.18 -18.20
CA ILE A 193 9.31 9.73 -16.84
C ILE A 193 10.37 9.07 -15.94
N SER A 194 10.54 7.76 -16.03
CA SER A 194 11.49 6.95 -15.24
C SER A 194 12.88 7.60 -15.09
N PRO A 195 13.60 7.96 -16.18
CA PRO A 195 14.91 8.58 -16.05
C PRO A 195 14.87 10.02 -15.48
N LEU A 196 13.74 10.73 -15.59
CA LEU A 196 13.60 12.09 -15.05
C LEU A 196 13.46 12.09 -13.53
N VAL A 197 12.81 11.05 -12.98
CA VAL A 197 12.63 10.89 -11.52
C VAL A 197 13.74 10.08 -10.86
N GLY A 198 14.66 9.51 -11.66
CA GLY A 198 15.78 8.71 -11.17
C GLY A 198 15.37 7.31 -10.69
N GLU A 199 14.24 6.78 -11.18
CA GLU A 199 13.67 5.51 -10.71
C GLU A 199 13.44 4.52 -11.84
N SER A 200 13.54 3.23 -11.53
CA SER A 200 13.27 2.16 -12.50
C SER A 200 11.76 2.04 -12.79
N LEU A 201 11.41 1.57 -13.99
CA LEU A 201 10.00 1.33 -14.33
C LEU A 201 9.34 0.32 -13.40
N SER A 202 10.05 -0.75 -13.00
CA SER A 202 9.53 -1.73 -12.05
C SER A 202 9.29 -1.16 -10.65
N THR A 203 10.10 -0.17 -10.23
CA THR A 203 9.87 0.56 -8.98
C THR A 203 8.60 1.41 -9.10
N ILE A 204 8.43 2.12 -10.22
CA ILE A 204 7.23 2.93 -10.46
C ILE A 204 5.97 2.03 -10.53
N ASP A 205 6.04 0.88 -11.21
CA ASP A 205 4.97 -0.10 -11.35
C ASP A 205 4.45 -0.60 -9.99
N VAL A 206 5.35 -1.16 -9.16
CA VAL A 206 4.96 -1.70 -7.85
C VAL A 206 4.46 -0.61 -6.91
N THR A 207 5.04 0.59 -6.99
CA THR A 207 4.62 1.74 -6.19
C THR A 207 3.19 2.15 -6.58
N ILE A 208 2.92 2.37 -7.86
CA ILE A 208 1.57 2.74 -8.32
C ILE A 208 0.57 1.65 -7.97
N TRP A 209 0.91 0.38 -8.23
CA TRP A 209 0.05 -0.76 -7.90
C TRP A 209 -0.34 -0.76 -6.42
N TYR A 210 0.62 -0.62 -5.52
CA TYR A 210 0.39 -0.66 -4.07
C TYR A 210 -0.52 0.49 -3.63
N TYR A 211 -0.18 1.72 -3.99
CA TYR A 211 -0.88 2.91 -3.52
C TYR A 211 -2.26 3.10 -4.15
N GLU A 212 -2.45 2.80 -5.43
CA GLU A 212 -3.78 2.85 -6.05
C GLU A 212 -4.69 1.72 -5.55
N LYS A 213 -4.14 0.51 -5.34
CA LYS A 213 -4.89 -0.60 -4.75
C LYS A 213 -5.37 -0.24 -3.35
N LEU A 214 -4.50 0.35 -2.52
CA LEU A 214 -4.86 0.76 -1.17
C LEU A 214 -5.84 1.93 -1.14
N ALA A 215 -5.62 2.97 -1.95
CA ALA A 215 -6.53 4.11 -2.04
C ALA A 215 -7.94 3.65 -2.45
N MET A 216 -8.06 2.75 -3.44
CA MET A 216 -9.35 2.22 -3.86
C MET A 216 -9.98 1.27 -2.84
N ALA A 217 -9.18 0.47 -2.12
CA ALA A 217 -9.70 -0.40 -1.06
C ALA A 217 -10.19 0.41 0.15
N THR A 218 -9.59 1.57 0.40
CA THR A 218 -9.87 2.39 1.58
C THR A 218 -10.75 3.60 1.31
N ASP A 219 -11.05 3.99 0.05
CA ASP A 219 -11.77 5.24 -0.28
C ASP A 219 -11.21 6.46 0.46
N ASP A 220 -9.88 6.53 0.49
CA ASP A 220 -9.11 7.52 1.24
C ASP A 220 -8.40 8.52 0.31
N ASN A 221 -8.12 9.71 0.85
CA ASN A 221 -7.41 10.81 0.22
C ASN A 221 -6.20 11.21 1.10
N PRO A 222 -5.00 10.69 0.77
CA PRO A 222 -3.77 10.97 1.52
C PRO A 222 -3.46 12.47 1.64
N GLU A 223 -3.78 13.25 0.62
CA GLU A 223 -3.56 14.69 0.60
C GLU A 223 -4.44 15.42 1.63
N LEU A 224 -5.71 15.06 1.76
CA LEU A 224 -6.57 15.58 2.82
C LEU A 224 -6.10 15.14 4.22
N ARG A 225 -5.57 13.92 4.35
CA ARG A 225 -5.03 13.45 5.63
C ARG A 225 -3.84 14.27 6.10
N LEU A 226 -2.97 14.67 5.17
CA LEU A 226 -1.86 15.59 5.47
C LEU A 226 -2.38 16.93 6.02
N ILE A 227 -3.49 17.44 5.46
CA ILE A 227 -4.14 18.66 5.97
C ILE A 227 -4.71 18.42 7.37
N ALA A 228 -5.39 17.30 7.59
CA ALA A 228 -5.97 16.90 8.88
C ALA A 228 -4.92 16.90 9.99
N TRP A 229 -3.74 16.30 9.75
CA TRP A 229 -2.63 16.29 10.72
C TRP A 229 -2.13 17.68 11.09
N ASN A 230 -2.02 18.58 10.11
CA ASN A 230 -1.59 19.95 10.36
C ASN A 230 -2.65 20.75 11.12
N MET A 231 -3.94 20.56 10.79
CA MET A 231 -5.04 21.16 11.53
C MET A 231 -5.07 20.67 12.97
N LEU A 232 -4.94 19.35 13.19
CA LEU A 232 -4.87 18.74 14.52
C LEU A 232 -3.72 19.30 15.35
N LYS A 233 -2.52 19.39 14.77
CA LYS A 233 -1.37 20.02 15.44
C LYS A 233 -1.70 21.45 15.86
N ASN A 234 -2.19 22.27 14.93
CA ASN A 234 -2.39 23.70 15.18
C ASN A 234 -3.49 23.95 16.23
N GLU A 235 -4.59 23.20 16.16
CA GLU A 235 -5.70 23.34 17.11
C GLU A 235 -5.31 22.83 18.49
N LEU A 236 -4.62 21.69 18.57
CA LEU A 236 -4.10 21.19 19.85
C LEU A 236 -3.08 22.15 20.46
N GLU A 237 -2.18 22.72 19.65
CA GLU A 237 -1.22 23.74 20.11
C GLU A 237 -1.93 24.97 20.69
N ALA A 238 -3.01 25.44 20.06
CA ALA A 238 -3.81 26.55 20.57
C ALA A 238 -4.48 26.19 21.91
N LYS A 239 -5.14 25.02 21.99
CA LYS A 239 -5.82 24.55 23.21
C LYS A 239 -4.88 24.32 24.38
N LEU A 240 -3.68 23.79 24.14
CA LEU A 240 -2.66 23.64 25.18
C LEU A 240 -2.16 24.99 25.70
N ARG A 241 -2.07 26.02 24.85
CA ARG A 241 -1.69 27.37 25.30
C ARG A 241 -2.81 28.10 26.04
N GLU A 242 -4.07 27.81 25.69
CA GLU A 242 -5.23 28.55 26.19
C GLU A 242 -5.91 27.90 27.39
N GLU A 243 -5.98 26.57 27.47
CA GLU A 243 -6.88 25.87 28.38
C GLU A 243 -6.13 24.90 29.30
N VAL A 244 -5.16 24.17 28.76
CA VAL A 244 -4.52 23.05 29.46
C VAL A 244 -3.10 23.42 29.85
N LEU A 245 -2.88 23.68 31.14
CA LEU A 245 -1.53 23.80 31.72
C LEU A 245 -0.72 24.92 31.06
N ARG A 246 -1.28 26.13 31.05
CA ARG A 246 -0.68 27.35 30.48
C ARG A 246 0.76 27.64 30.93
N GLU A 247 1.17 27.05 32.05
CA GLU A 247 2.49 27.21 32.63
C GLU A 247 3.57 26.33 31.98
N PHE A 248 3.18 25.39 31.12
CA PHE A 248 4.07 24.51 30.38
C PHE A 248 4.38 25.09 29.00
N ASN A 249 5.63 24.93 28.56
CA ASN A 249 5.99 25.18 27.18
C ASN A 249 5.88 23.87 26.40
N TRP A 250 4.86 23.80 25.55
CA TRP A 250 4.59 22.61 24.74
C TRP A 250 5.35 22.64 23.41
N GLN A 251 6.00 21.54 23.07
CA GLN A 251 6.56 21.29 21.75
C GLN A 251 5.74 20.21 21.04
N LEU A 252 5.18 20.55 19.88
CA LEU A 252 4.41 19.63 19.05
C LEU A 252 5.17 19.31 17.77
N ILE A 253 5.45 18.03 17.55
CA ILE A 253 6.28 17.53 16.45
C ILE A 253 5.44 16.56 15.61
N LEU A 254 5.17 16.95 14.36
CA LEU A 254 4.57 16.04 13.38
C LEU A 254 5.65 15.18 12.73
N ASP A 255 5.30 13.94 12.43
CA ASP A 255 6.08 13.09 11.53
C ASP A 255 6.23 13.73 10.13
N GLU A 256 7.17 13.21 9.35
CA GLU A 256 7.42 13.68 7.99
C GLU A 256 6.24 13.42 7.03
N ARG A 257 6.14 14.25 5.98
CA ARG A 257 5.00 14.26 5.05
C ARG A 257 4.71 12.92 4.37
N GLN A 258 5.72 12.07 4.15
CA GLN A 258 5.50 10.74 3.57
C GLN A 258 4.82 9.82 4.58
N ARG A 259 5.32 9.77 5.83
CA ARG A 259 4.74 8.97 6.89
C ARG A 259 3.30 9.36 7.18
N LEU A 260 3.01 10.66 7.29
CA LEU A 260 1.65 11.18 7.51
C LEU A 260 0.63 10.71 6.46
N ARG A 261 1.07 10.53 5.21
CA ARG A 261 0.20 10.15 4.08
C ARG A 261 0.06 8.64 3.91
N PHE A 262 1.12 7.88 4.15
CA PHE A 262 1.26 6.54 3.59
C PHE A 262 1.65 5.46 4.59
N GLU A 263 2.08 5.83 5.79
CA GLU A 263 2.62 4.90 6.77
C GLU A 263 2.00 5.09 8.16
N GLN A 264 2.56 4.39 9.14
CA GLN A 264 2.33 4.70 10.55
C GLN A 264 2.92 6.07 10.88
N ALA A 265 2.08 6.96 11.39
CA ALA A 265 2.43 8.36 11.60
C ALA A 265 1.85 8.89 12.90
N GLY A 266 2.35 10.03 13.36
CA GLY A 266 1.82 10.66 14.54
C GLY A 266 2.23 12.10 14.76
N LEU A 267 1.65 12.63 15.83
CA LEU A 267 1.92 13.92 16.43
C LEU A 267 2.45 13.67 17.83
N MET A 268 3.74 13.96 18.05
CA MET A 268 4.34 13.94 19.37
C MET A 268 4.09 15.28 20.08
N ILE A 269 3.75 15.20 21.35
CA ILE A 269 3.41 16.32 22.23
C ILE A 269 4.31 16.22 23.45
N LEU A 270 5.23 17.17 23.58
CA LEU A 270 6.25 17.18 24.61
C LEU A 270 6.07 18.41 25.50
N PRO A 271 5.75 18.23 26.80
CA PRO A 271 5.91 19.29 27.77
C PRO A 271 7.40 19.54 28.07
N ASP A 272 7.75 20.76 28.44
CA ASP A 272 9.12 21.14 28.84
C ASP A 272 9.55 20.60 30.22
N ARG A 273 8.62 19.99 30.96
CA ARG A 273 8.85 19.36 32.27
C ARG A 273 7.82 18.25 32.53
N SER A 274 8.01 17.46 33.58
CA SER A 274 7.08 16.40 33.98
C SER A 274 5.66 16.94 34.17
N LEU A 275 4.65 16.30 33.55
CA LEU A 275 3.24 16.62 33.81
C LEU A 275 2.85 16.38 35.27
N PHE A 276 3.54 15.45 35.94
CA PHE A 276 3.23 15.03 37.29
C PHE A 276 3.97 15.83 38.37
N GLY A 277 4.74 16.85 37.97
CA GLY A 277 5.48 17.74 38.86
C GLY A 277 6.61 17.05 39.63
N GLU A 278 6.98 17.62 40.78
CA GLU A 278 8.06 17.09 41.64
C GLU A 278 7.73 15.73 42.28
N ALA A 279 6.45 15.37 42.33
CA ALA A 279 6.00 14.09 42.89
C ALA A 279 6.44 12.89 42.03
N ALA A 280 6.68 13.11 40.73
CA ALA A 280 7.24 12.12 39.82
C ALA A 280 8.13 12.85 38.79
N PRO A 281 9.42 13.07 39.13
CA PRO A 281 10.37 13.70 38.22
C PRO A 281 10.71 12.75 37.08
N GLY A 282 10.88 13.29 35.88
CA GLY A 282 11.22 12.53 34.68
C GLY A 282 10.61 13.16 33.44
N THR A 283 10.78 12.52 32.30
CA THR A 283 10.16 12.95 31.04
C THR A 283 8.77 12.36 30.90
N THR A 284 7.80 13.19 30.55
CA THR A 284 6.49 12.75 30.07
C THR A 284 6.40 13.04 28.58
N SER A 285 5.92 12.10 27.80
CA SER A 285 5.62 12.29 26.38
C SER A 285 4.18 11.87 26.11
N ALA A 286 3.47 12.65 25.33
CA ALA A 286 2.21 12.24 24.75
C ALA A 286 2.33 12.13 23.23
N CYS A 287 1.58 11.24 22.60
CA CYS A 287 1.49 11.17 21.15
C CYS A 287 0.09 10.78 20.71
N ILE A 288 -0.35 11.36 19.59
CA ILE A 288 -1.48 10.87 18.81
C ILE A 288 -0.88 10.10 17.64
N ARG A 289 -1.24 8.83 17.47
CA ARG A 289 -0.71 7.94 16.43
C ARG A 289 -1.85 7.40 15.56
N GLN A 290 -1.61 7.32 14.25
CA GLN A 290 -2.42 6.52 13.33
C GLN A 290 -1.76 5.16 13.11
N SER A 291 -2.56 4.10 13.02
CA SER A 291 -2.10 2.80 12.55
C SER A 291 -1.85 2.82 11.03
N SER A 292 -1.22 1.77 10.50
CA SER A 292 -1.02 1.62 9.05
C SER A 292 -2.35 1.44 8.31
N TRP A 293 -2.36 1.66 7.00
CA TRP A 293 -3.53 1.41 6.16
C TRP A 293 -4.09 -0.01 6.29
N GLU A 294 -3.20 -1.01 6.39
CA GLU A 294 -3.59 -2.42 6.56
C GLU A 294 -4.35 -2.68 7.87
N LYS A 295 -4.17 -1.80 8.86
CA LYS A 295 -4.84 -1.82 10.17
C LYS A 295 -5.96 -0.78 10.26
N GLY A 296 -6.37 -0.21 9.13
CA GLY A 296 -7.53 0.67 9.03
C GLY A 296 -7.30 2.13 9.41
N LEU A 297 -6.05 2.61 9.55
CA LEU A 297 -5.74 4.00 9.96
C LEU A 297 -6.36 4.42 11.30
N GLN A 298 -6.57 3.48 12.20
CA GLN A 298 -7.11 3.72 13.54
C GLN A 298 -6.26 4.73 14.30
N LEU A 299 -6.93 5.63 15.03
CA LEU A 299 -6.29 6.64 15.85
C LEU A 299 -6.25 6.24 17.32
N GLU A 300 -5.12 6.51 17.93
CA GLU A 300 -4.92 6.31 19.36
C GLU A 300 -4.11 7.46 19.94
N MET A 301 -4.43 7.85 21.17
CA MET A 301 -3.59 8.70 21.99
C MET A 301 -2.87 7.86 23.03
N LEU A 302 -1.59 8.14 23.24
CA LEU A 302 -0.75 7.50 24.24
C LEU A 302 -0.01 8.56 25.05
N ILE A 303 -0.06 8.45 26.37
CA ILE A 303 0.72 9.23 27.32
C ILE A 303 1.67 8.26 28.02
N GLN A 304 2.95 8.60 28.10
CA GLN A 304 3.96 7.80 28.77
C GLN A 304 4.80 8.69 29.67
N HIS A 305 5.13 8.17 30.85
CA HIS A 305 6.14 8.73 31.73
C HIS A 305 7.28 7.71 31.86
N GLU A 306 8.52 8.17 32.00
CA GLU A 306 9.69 7.29 32.08
C GLU A 306 9.69 6.38 33.32
N THR A 307 8.94 6.74 34.37
CA THR A 307 8.90 6.02 35.65
C THR A 307 7.47 5.67 36.06
N SER A 308 7.34 4.74 37.01
CA SER A 308 6.07 4.52 37.70
C SER A 308 5.75 5.71 38.61
N LEU A 309 4.49 6.11 38.64
CA LEU A 309 3.99 7.13 39.56
C LEU A 309 3.82 6.55 40.98
N PRO A 310 3.92 7.38 42.03
CA PRO A 310 3.56 6.98 43.39
C PRO A 310 2.14 6.40 43.45
N LEU A 311 1.96 5.31 44.21
CA LEU A 311 0.71 4.54 44.23
C LEU A 311 -0.57 5.37 44.48
N PRO A 312 -0.61 6.34 45.42
CA PRO A 312 -1.81 7.15 45.62
C PRO A 312 -2.15 8.02 44.39
N LEU A 313 -1.12 8.55 43.72
CA LEU A 313 -1.27 9.35 42.51
C LEU A 313 -1.73 8.47 41.34
N SER A 314 -1.09 7.31 41.15
CA SER A 314 -1.43 6.40 40.05
C SER A 314 -2.87 5.88 40.16
N GLN A 315 -3.33 5.53 41.37
CA GLN A 315 -4.70 5.06 41.61
C GLN A 315 -5.74 6.13 41.30
N LYS A 316 -5.51 7.37 41.76
CA LYS A 316 -6.40 8.50 41.49
C LYS A 316 -6.48 8.81 40.00
N LEU A 317 -5.34 8.83 39.31
CA LEU A 317 -5.28 9.04 37.87
C LEU A 317 -5.98 7.92 37.10
N GLN A 318 -5.70 6.66 37.42
CA GLN A 318 -6.36 5.52 36.78
C GLN A 318 -7.88 5.59 36.88
N GLN A 319 -8.42 5.97 38.04
CA GLN A 319 -9.86 6.13 38.22
C GLN A 319 -10.43 7.26 37.34
N SER A 320 -9.80 8.44 37.40
CA SER A 320 -10.22 9.63 36.66
C SER A 320 -10.11 9.46 35.13
N LEU A 321 -9.10 8.72 34.68
CA LEU A 321 -8.88 8.36 33.27
C LEU A 321 -9.90 7.31 32.81
N ALA A 322 -10.18 6.29 33.63
CA ALA A 322 -11.17 5.26 33.31
C ALA A 322 -12.60 5.82 33.15
N GLU A 323 -12.97 6.85 33.92
CA GLU A 323 -14.24 7.58 33.77
C GLU A 323 -14.39 8.23 32.38
N GLN A 324 -13.28 8.43 31.67
CA GLN A 324 -13.22 8.99 30.32
C GLN A 324 -12.78 7.96 29.28
N HIS A 325 -12.89 6.67 29.61
CA HIS A 325 -12.57 5.53 28.72
C HIS A 325 -11.09 5.38 28.36
N TRP A 326 -10.18 5.96 29.15
CA TRP A 326 -8.75 5.71 29.03
C TRP A 326 -8.35 4.43 29.77
N GLU A 327 -7.38 3.72 29.19
CA GLU A 327 -6.72 2.58 29.83
C GLU A 327 -5.37 3.03 30.38
N ALA A 328 -5.14 2.86 31.68
CA ALA A 328 -3.89 3.30 32.31
C ALA A 328 -3.20 2.18 33.11
N SER A 329 -1.89 2.03 32.88
CA SER A 329 -0.98 1.14 33.60
C SER A 329 0.09 1.94 34.32
N ASN A 330 0.63 1.38 35.40
CA ASN A 330 1.75 1.96 36.15
C ASN A 330 2.98 1.04 36.20
N GLU A 331 2.97 -0.08 35.45
CA GLU A 331 4.04 -1.07 35.44
C GLU A 331 4.51 -1.38 34.01
N PRO A 332 5.84 -1.38 33.73
CA PRO A 332 6.96 -0.99 34.61
C PRO A 332 7.15 0.54 34.72
N TYR A 333 6.35 1.32 34.00
CA TYR A 333 6.30 2.78 34.02
C TYR A 333 4.85 3.22 33.81
N PHE A 334 4.54 4.50 34.03
CA PHE A 334 3.19 4.99 33.78
C PHE A 334 2.92 5.13 32.29
N SER A 335 1.79 4.57 31.85
CA SER A 335 1.26 4.73 30.51
C SER A 335 -0.26 4.85 30.55
N ALA A 336 -0.82 5.75 29.77
CA ALA A 336 -2.26 5.84 29.54
C ALA A 336 -2.56 5.90 28.05
N SER A 337 -3.55 5.16 27.59
CA SER A 337 -3.97 5.14 26.18
C SER A 337 -5.47 5.36 26.02
N LEU A 338 -5.84 6.00 24.92
CA LEU A 338 -7.21 6.18 24.47
C LEU A 338 -7.30 5.78 23.00
N ASP A 339 -8.10 4.78 22.69
CA ASP A 339 -8.56 4.52 21.32
C ASP A 339 -9.65 5.53 20.99
N PHE A 340 -9.47 6.32 19.93
CA PHE A 340 -10.47 7.33 19.54
C PHE A 340 -11.77 6.70 19.02
N GLN A 341 -11.75 5.40 18.69
CA GLN A 341 -12.78 4.67 17.94
C GLN A 341 -13.06 5.29 16.57
N GLU A 342 -12.13 6.11 16.08
CA GLU A 342 -12.16 6.77 14.80
C GLU A 342 -10.94 6.35 14.00
N ASP A 343 -11.03 6.46 12.68
CA ASP A 343 -9.90 6.31 11.80
C ASP A 343 -9.56 7.65 11.12
N MET A 344 -8.35 7.72 10.58
CA MET A 344 -7.86 8.87 9.82
C MET A 344 -8.16 8.77 8.32
N LYS A 345 -9.24 8.07 7.96
CA LYS A 345 -9.68 7.98 6.57
C LYS A 345 -10.34 9.29 6.13
N MET A 346 -9.82 9.89 5.08
CA MET A 346 -10.36 11.12 4.51
C MET A 346 -10.98 10.83 3.16
N THR A 347 -12.30 10.92 3.04
CA THR A 347 -12.93 10.63 1.73
C THR A 347 -12.66 11.76 0.74
N PRO A 348 -12.54 11.47 -0.58
CA PRO A 348 -12.30 12.51 -1.58
C PRO A 348 -13.38 13.61 -1.65
N ALA A 349 -14.59 13.33 -1.15
CA ALA A 349 -15.70 14.27 -1.12
C ALA A 349 -15.70 15.18 0.11
N MET A 350 -14.89 14.90 1.12
CA MET A 350 -14.85 15.64 2.37
C MET A 350 -14.40 17.09 2.14
N THR A 351 -15.14 18.02 2.72
CA THR A 351 -14.84 19.45 2.68
C THR A 351 -13.88 19.84 3.82
N ILE A 352 -13.20 20.99 3.67
CA ILE A 352 -12.34 21.54 4.73
C ILE A 352 -13.13 21.84 6.02
N ALA A 353 -14.41 22.21 5.91
CA ALA A 353 -15.26 22.48 7.08
C ALA A 353 -15.59 21.20 7.85
N GLU A 354 -15.96 20.12 7.15
CA GLU A 354 -16.16 18.80 7.76
C GLU A 354 -14.89 18.29 8.41
N LEU A 355 -13.75 18.45 7.72
CA LEU A 355 -12.44 18.09 8.25
C LEU A 355 -12.12 18.86 9.53
N SER A 356 -12.40 20.17 9.57
CA SER A 356 -12.23 20.99 10.77
C SER A 356 -13.08 20.49 11.92
N GLY A 357 -14.36 20.17 11.69
CA GLY A 357 -15.24 19.66 12.72
C GLY A 357 -14.77 18.32 13.29
N TRP A 358 -14.28 17.43 12.42
CA TRP A 358 -13.66 16.18 12.83
C TRP A 358 -12.40 16.42 13.69
N VAL A 359 -11.53 17.35 13.28
CA VAL A 359 -10.32 17.70 14.05
C VAL A 359 -10.67 18.23 15.44
N SER A 360 -11.64 19.14 15.55
CA SER A 360 -12.07 19.68 16.84
C SER A 360 -12.56 18.58 17.78
N ALA A 361 -13.36 17.64 17.27
CA ALA A 361 -13.80 16.49 18.06
C ALA A 361 -12.63 15.62 18.56
N MET A 362 -11.58 15.45 17.75
CA MET A 362 -10.38 14.70 18.16
C MET A 362 -9.60 15.45 19.24
N VAL A 363 -9.45 16.77 19.12
CA VAL A 363 -8.80 17.58 20.15
C VAL A 363 -9.57 17.52 21.46
N GLU A 364 -10.91 17.65 21.43
CA GLU A 364 -11.75 17.55 22.62
C GLU A 364 -11.61 16.21 23.35
N LYS A 365 -11.50 15.09 22.60
CA LYS A 365 -11.22 13.76 23.17
C LYS A 365 -9.81 13.63 23.75
N ALA A 366 -8.81 14.32 23.18
CA ALA A 366 -7.41 14.24 23.56
C ALA A 366 -7.07 15.03 24.84
N LEU A 367 -7.66 16.21 24.99
CA LEU A 367 -7.31 17.16 26.06
C LEU A 367 -7.42 16.61 27.49
N PRO A 368 -8.45 15.81 27.84
CA PRO A 368 -8.59 15.35 29.21
C PRO A 368 -7.43 14.49 29.71
N GLY A 369 -6.82 13.66 28.86
CA GLY A 369 -5.65 12.88 29.24
C GLY A 369 -4.47 13.77 29.64
N LEU A 370 -4.29 14.90 28.95
CA LEU A 370 -3.21 15.86 29.22
C LEU A 370 -3.50 16.72 30.45
N SER A 371 -4.76 17.12 30.66
CA SER A 371 -5.14 18.00 31.77
C SER A 371 -5.22 17.27 33.11
N GLN A 372 -5.66 16.02 33.13
CA GLN A 372 -5.75 15.23 34.35
C GLN A 372 -4.39 14.87 34.94
N CYS A 373 -3.34 14.85 34.12
CA CYS A 373 -1.99 14.51 34.57
C CYS A 373 -1.32 15.63 35.40
N ASP A 374 -1.90 16.84 35.47
CA ASP A 374 -1.34 17.93 36.27
C ASP A 374 -1.74 17.84 37.74
N THR A 375 -0.71 17.66 38.57
CA THR A 375 -0.82 17.58 40.02
C THR A 375 -0.80 18.95 40.70
N ASN A 376 -0.50 20.04 39.98
CA ASN A 376 -0.44 21.40 40.55
C ASN A 376 -1.82 22.06 40.76
N SER A 377 -2.91 21.37 40.44
CA SER A 377 -4.24 21.68 40.99
C SER A 377 -4.35 21.25 42.47
N THR A 378 -3.38 21.69 43.26
CA THR A 378 -3.24 21.44 44.70
C THR A 378 -4.14 22.40 45.49
N THR A 379 -5.43 22.11 45.52
CA THR A 379 -6.28 22.46 46.66
C THR A 379 -7.08 21.22 47.08
N ALA A 380 -6.40 20.26 47.70
CA ALA A 380 -6.94 19.33 48.70
C ALA A 380 -5.99 18.15 48.95
N ILE A 381 -4.81 18.41 49.54
CA ILE A 381 -4.13 17.39 50.36
C ILE A 381 -3.71 18.08 51.66
N SER A 382 -4.71 18.46 52.43
CA SER A 382 -4.57 18.80 53.84
C SER A 382 -5.93 18.68 54.52
N THR A 383 -6.30 17.44 54.85
CA THR A 383 -6.91 17.00 56.12
C THR A 383 -6.97 15.48 56.14
#